data_AF-A0A1G9H4S1-F1
#
_entry.id   AF-A0A1G9H4S1-F1
#
_cell.length_a   1.000
_cell.length_b   1.000
_cell.length_c   1.000
_cell.angle_alpha   90.00
_cell.angle_beta   90.00
_cell.angle_gamma   90.00
#
_symmetry.space_group_name_H-M   'P 1'
#
loop_
_entity.id
_entity.type
_entity.pdbx_description
1 polymer ?
#
loop_
_entity_poly.entity_id
_entity_poly.type
_entity_poly.pdbx_seq_one_letter_code
_entity_poly.pdbx_strand_id
1 'polypeptide(L)'
;MKPRTLTADERETALMALLRQLIQGNLTEGQLLRTLRREVLSLSQGDYADLVGISRRTLSDIERDTGNASLATMNRVFRPLGLRVGVLPRQPALLGRLLAEDGKQIEPTKKGN
;
A
#
# COMPACT_ATOMS: atom_id res chain seq x y z
N MET A 1 -24.76 1.23 -10.51
CA MET A 1 -23.92 0.37 -11.36
C MET A 1 -23.46 -0.80 -10.50
N LYS A 2 -23.64 -2.06 -10.96
CA LYS A 2 -23.17 -3.23 -10.19
C LYS A 2 -21.63 -3.18 -10.08
N PRO A 3 -21.04 -3.44 -8.90
CA PRO A 3 -19.59 -3.47 -8.77
C PRO A 3 -19.03 -4.60 -9.63
N ARG A 4 -18.04 -4.28 -10.47
CA ARG A 4 -17.26 -5.27 -11.19
C ARG A 4 -16.43 -6.05 -10.17
N THR A 5 -16.68 -7.35 -10.03
CA THR A 5 -15.84 -8.23 -9.22
C THR A 5 -14.53 -8.45 -9.97
N LEU A 6 -13.45 -7.82 -9.52
CA LEU A 6 -12.12 -8.05 -10.07
C LEU A 6 -11.68 -9.50 -9.84
N THR A 7 -10.90 -10.09 -10.75
CA THR A 7 -10.21 -11.36 -10.49
C THR A 7 -9.07 -11.17 -9.47
N ALA A 8 -8.47 -12.27 -9.00
CA ALA A 8 -7.31 -12.16 -8.10
C ALA A 8 -6.14 -11.42 -8.78
N ASP A 9 -5.83 -11.79 -10.02
CA ASP A 9 -4.74 -11.19 -10.80
C ASP A 9 -5.01 -9.70 -11.14
N GLU A 10 -6.27 -9.35 -11.43
CA GLU A 10 -6.66 -7.95 -11.65
C GLU A 10 -6.49 -7.11 -10.37
N ARG A 11 -6.81 -7.67 -9.20
CA ARG A 11 -6.58 -7.00 -7.90
C ARG A 11 -5.11 -6.82 -7.61
N GLU A 12 -4.29 -7.84 -7.85
CA GLU A 12 -2.85 -7.78 -7.66
C GLU A 12 -2.23 -6.72 -8.58
N THR A 13 -2.62 -6.71 -9.85
CA THR A 13 -2.16 -5.73 -10.84
C THR A 13 -2.53 -4.30 -10.42
N ALA A 14 -3.77 -4.09 -9.97
CA ALA A 14 -4.24 -2.79 -9.48
C ALA A 14 -3.48 -2.34 -8.22
N LEU A 15 -3.24 -3.25 -7.27
CA LEU A 15 -2.46 -2.96 -6.07
C LEU A 15 -1.02 -2.58 -6.44
N MET A 16 -0.35 -3.33 -7.32
CA MET A 16 0.99 -2.99 -7.79
C MET A 16 1.03 -1.62 -8.48
N ALA A 17 0.01 -1.29 -9.28
CA ALA A 17 -0.07 0.02 -9.93
C ALA A 17 -0.18 1.17 -8.91
N LEU A 18 -1.03 1.02 -7.88
CA LEU A 18 -1.18 2.01 -6.82
C LEU A 18 0.10 2.16 -5.99
N LEU A 19 0.76 1.06 -5.62
CA LEU A 19 2.02 1.10 -4.87
C LEU A 19 3.15 1.76 -5.67
N ARG A 20 3.22 1.53 -6.98
CA ARG A 20 4.17 2.24 -7.85
C ARG A 20 3.91 3.76 -7.84
N GLN A 21 2.65 4.18 -7.90
CA GLN A 21 2.31 5.61 -7.81
C GLN A 21 2.71 6.21 -6.45
N LEU A 22 2.47 5.49 -5.35
CA LEU A 22 2.92 5.90 -4.02
C LEU A 22 4.44 6.10 -3.98
N ILE A 23 5.19 5.09 -4.42
CA ILE A 23 6.66 5.08 -4.41
C ILE A 23 7.25 6.20 -5.29
N GLN A 24 6.58 6.52 -6.40
CA GLN A 24 6.96 7.63 -7.29
C GLN A 24 6.56 9.01 -6.75
N GLY A 25 5.80 9.09 -5.66
CA GLY A 25 5.30 10.34 -5.09
C GLY A 25 4.09 10.93 -5.84
N ASN A 26 3.44 10.16 -6.70
CA ASN A 26 2.24 10.57 -7.45
C ASN A 26 0.95 10.39 -6.64
N LEU A 27 1.03 9.67 -5.53
CA LEU A 27 -0.09 9.32 -4.66
C LEU A 27 0.39 9.43 -3.21
N THR A 28 -0.44 9.96 -2.32
CA THR A 28 -0.15 9.98 -0.87
C THR A 28 -0.56 8.66 -0.20
N GLU A 29 -0.05 8.39 1.00
CA GLU A 29 -0.49 7.27 1.83
C GLU A 29 -1.99 7.37 2.16
N GLY A 30 -2.50 8.59 2.42
CA GLY A 30 -3.92 8.83 2.69
C GLY A 30 -4.80 8.46 1.49
N GLN A 31 -4.39 8.87 0.29
CA GLN A 31 -5.07 8.51 -0.95
C GLN A 31 -5.01 7.01 -1.21
N LEU A 32 -3.86 6.37 -1.01
CA LEU A 32 -3.73 4.91 -1.12
C LEU A 32 -4.72 4.19 -0.20
N LEU A 33 -4.72 4.59 1.08
CA LEU A 33 -5.58 3.98 2.09
C LEU A 33 -7.07 4.11 1.72
N ARG A 34 -7.47 5.31 1.28
CA ARG A 34 -8.85 5.58 0.85
C ARG A 34 -9.24 4.72 -0.35
N THR A 35 -8.37 4.61 -1.35
CA THR A 35 -8.60 3.80 -2.55
C THR A 35 -8.73 2.33 -2.18
N LEU A 36 -7.78 1.77 -1.44
CA LEU A 36 -7.81 0.36 -1.04
C LEU A 36 -9.03 0.05 -0.17
N ARG A 37 -9.38 0.91 0.80
CA ARG A 37 -10.57 0.72 1.62
C ARG A 37 -11.85 0.66 0.79
N ARG A 38 -12.01 1.56 -0.19
CA ARG A 38 -13.25 1.66 -1.00
C ARG A 38 -13.32 0.62 -2.10
N GLU A 39 -12.21 0.38 -2.80
CA GLU A 39 -12.20 -0.38 -4.04
C GLU A 39 -11.83 -1.85 -3.84
N VAL A 40 -11.03 -2.15 -2.80
CA VAL A 40 -10.65 -3.53 -2.48
C VAL A 40 -11.57 -4.11 -1.39
N LEU A 41 -11.75 -3.38 -0.29
CA LEU A 41 -12.54 -3.87 0.84
C LEU A 41 -14.02 -3.47 0.80
N SER A 42 -14.39 -2.47 -0.02
CA SER A 42 -15.76 -1.93 -0.08
C SER A 42 -16.32 -1.49 1.29
N LEU A 43 -15.46 -1.02 2.19
CA LEU A 43 -15.84 -0.61 3.56
C LEU A 43 -16.08 0.90 3.66
N SER A 44 -17.04 1.29 4.51
CA SER A 44 -17.19 2.70 4.88
C SER A 44 -16.01 3.16 5.76
N GLN A 45 -15.87 4.48 5.97
CA GLN A 45 -14.88 4.97 6.94
C GLN A 45 -15.18 4.50 8.37
N GLY A 46 -16.45 4.29 8.72
CA GLY A 46 -16.82 3.79 10.06
C GLY A 46 -16.33 2.36 10.24
N ASP A 47 -16.78 1.46 9.37
CA ASP A 47 -16.47 0.04 9.46
C ASP A 47 -14.96 -0.23 9.43
N TYR A 48 -14.22 0.53 8.62
CA TYR A 48 -12.77 0.38 8.57
C TYR A 48 -12.07 0.95 9.80
N ALA A 49 -12.56 2.07 10.35
CA ALA A 49 -12.01 2.64 11.57
C ALA A 49 -12.21 1.69 12.77
N ASP A 50 -13.37 1.04 12.84
CA ASP A 50 -13.67 0.01 13.83
C ASP A 50 -12.77 -1.23 13.64
N LEU A 51 -12.61 -1.70 12.39
CA LEU A 51 -11.71 -2.82 12.04
C LEU A 51 -10.27 -2.59 12.52
N VAL A 52 -9.75 -1.38 12.35
CA VAL A 52 -8.37 -1.05 12.71
C VAL A 52 -8.23 -0.40 14.09
N GLY A 53 -9.33 -0.26 14.84
CA GLY A 53 -9.32 0.27 16.20
C GLY A 53 -8.81 1.72 16.30
N ILE A 54 -9.34 2.62 15.47
CA ILE A 54 -9.12 4.07 15.56
C ILE A 54 -10.45 4.82 15.43
N SER A 55 -10.45 6.12 15.76
CA SER A 55 -11.67 6.91 15.53
C SER A 55 -11.90 7.13 14.03
N ARG A 56 -13.18 7.18 13.61
CA ARG A 56 -13.55 7.56 12.24
C ARG A 56 -12.95 8.91 11.83
N ARG A 57 -12.85 9.86 12.77
CA ARG A 57 -12.20 11.17 12.53
C ARG A 57 -10.73 10.99 12.19
N THR A 58 -9.99 10.19 12.96
CA THR A 58 -8.57 9.88 12.71
C THR A 58 -8.38 9.25 11.33
N LEU A 59 -9.20 8.26 10.96
CA LEU A 59 -9.15 7.67 9.62
C LEU A 59 -9.39 8.72 8.54
N SER A 60 -10.41 9.57 8.73
CA SER A 60 -10.78 10.60 7.77
C SER A 60 -9.68 11.67 7.62
N ASP A 61 -8.98 12.02 8.69
CA ASP A 61 -7.87 12.97 8.66
C ASP A 61 -6.63 12.37 7.97
N ILE A 62 -6.37 11.07 8.16
CA ILE A 62 -5.35 10.31 7.41
C ILE A 62 -5.68 10.32 5.92
N GLU A 63 -6.89 9.94 5.53
CA GLU A 63 -7.31 9.85 4.12
C GLU A 63 -7.38 11.19 3.39
N ARG A 64 -7.41 12.30 4.14
CA ARG A 64 -7.38 13.67 3.63
C ARG A 64 -5.99 14.29 3.67
N ASP A 65 -4.98 13.57 4.16
CA ASP A 65 -3.62 14.10 4.37
C ASP A 65 -3.60 15.36 5.26
N THR A 66 -4.51 15.44 6.24
CA THR A 66 -4.74 16.63 7.09
C THR A 66 -4.34 16.45 8.55
N GLY A 67 -3.88 15.26 8.95
CA GLY A 67 -3.49 14.94 10.33
C GLY A 67 -2.08 14.36 10.42
N ASN A 68 -1.47 14.47 11.60
CA ASN A 68 -0.17 13.87 11.87
C ASN A 68 -0.35 12.52 12.58
N ALA A 69 -0.68 11.48 11.80
CA ALA A 69 -0.80 10.13 12.33
C ALA A 69 0.57 9.56 12.68
N SER A 70 0.70 8.95 13.86
CA SER A 70 1.96 8.30 14.26
C SER A 70 2.29 7.12 13.33
N LEU A 71 3.58 6.78 13.21
CA LEU A 71 4.01 5.59 12.48
C LEU A 71 3.32 4.31 12.97
N ALA A 72 3.03 4.21 14.27
CA ALA A 72 2.28 3.10 14.85
C ALA A 72 0.83 3.05 14.34
N THR A 73 0.19 4.22 14.21
CA THR A 73 -1.16 4.33 13.63
C THR A 73 -1.15 3.99 12.16
N MET A 74 -0.16 4.50 11.41
CA MET A 74 -0.03 4.21 9.97
C MET A 74 0.21 2.71 9.71
N ASN A 75 1.07 2.05 10.50
CA ASN A 75 1.22 0.59 10.41
C ASN A 75 -0.06 -0.16 10.76
N ARG A 76 -0.84 0.33 11.74
CA ARG A 76 -2.12 -0.28 12.13
C ARG A 76 -3.14 -0.22 11.00
N VAL A 77 -3.29 0.93 10.35
CA VAL A 77 -4.26 1.08 9.25
C VAL A 77 -3.86 0.24 8.03
N PHE A 78 -2.57 0.10 7.71
CA PHE A 78 -2.16 -0.69 6.55
C PHE A 78 -2.12 -2.21 6.79
N ARG A 79 -2.12 -2.67 8.04
CA ARG A 79 -2.00 -4.09 8.40
C ARG A 79 -3.07 -5.00 7.77
N PRO A 80 -4.39 -4.68 7.80
CA PRO A 80 -5.41 -5.55 7.17
C PRO A 80 -5.29 -5.64 5.65
N LEU A 81 -4.56 -4.71 5.03
CA LEU A 81 -4.29 -4.68 3.59
C LEU A 81 -3.03 -5.47 3.21
N GLY A 82 -2.38 -6.13 4.18
CA GLY A 82 -1.11 -6.81 3.95
C GLY A 82 0.08 -5.87 3.74
N LEU A 83 -0.08 -4.59 4.09
CA LEU A 83 0.92 -3.55 3.88
C LEU A 83 1.54 -3.10 5.20
N ARG A 84 2.77 -2.60 5.13
CA ARG A 84 3.50 -1.98 6.24
C ARG A 84 4.15 -0.68 5.77
N VAL A 85 4.33 0.26 6.68
CA VAL A 85 5.07 1.50 6.39
C VAL A 85 6.57 1.23 6.48
N GLY A 86 7.36 1.84 5.59
CA GLY A 86 8.80 1.65 5.53
C GLY A 86 9.54 2.91 5.06
N VAL A 87 10.87 2.86 5.12
CA VAL A 87 11.75 3.94 4.65
C VAL A 87 12.20 3.63 3.23
N LEU A 88 12.14 4.62 2.35
CA LEU A 88 12.57 4.53 0.96
C LEU A 88 13.56 5.65 0.61
N PRO A 89 14.45 5.44 -0.38
CA PRO A 89 15.29 6.52 -0.91
C PRO A 89 14.44 7.69 -1.43
N ARG A 90 14.80 8.91 -1.01
CA ARG A 90 14.18 10.14 -1.56
C ARG A 90 14.71 10.52 -2.94
N GLN A 91 15.90 10.05 -3.30
CA GLN A 91 16.51 10.35 -4.59
C GLN A 91 15.98 9.37 -5.66
N PRO A 92 15.33 9.85 -6.74
CA PRO A 92 14.75 8.97 -7.75
C PRO A 92 15.75 8.01 -8.39
N ALA A 93 16.99 8.45 -8.62
CA ALA A 93 18.04 7.60 -9.18
C ALA A 93 18.41 6.43 -8.26
N LEU A 94 18.50 6.67 -6.94
CA LEU A 94 18.80 5.62 -5.96
C LEU A 94 17.61 4.68 -5.78
N LEU A 95 16.40 5.21 -5.75
CA LEU A 95 15.17 4.42 -5.70
C LEU A 95 15.03 3.52 -6.93
N GLY A 96 15.27 4.04 -8.13
CA GLY A 96 15.23 3.27 -9.37
C GLY A 96 16.24 2.12 -9.39
N ARG A 97 17.45 2.35 -8.86
CA ARG A 97 18.46 1.29 -8.70
C ARG A 97 17.99 0.20 -7.74
N LEU A 98 17.48 0.57 -6.57
CA LEU A 98 16.96 -0.38 -5.58
C LEU A 98 15.86 -1.28 -6.16
N LEU A 99 14.96 -0.73 -6.98
CA LEU A 99 13.84 -1.46 -7.57
C LEU A 99 14.23 -2.31 -8.79
N ALA A 100 15.43 -2.16 -9.34
CA ALA A 100 15.90 -2.88 -10.53
C ALA A 100 16.65 -4.18 -10.21
N GLU A 101 16.99 -4.45 -8.94
CA GLU A 101 17.90 -5.53 -8.54
C GLU A 101 17.27 -6.95 -8.54
N ASP A 102 15.96 -7.08 -8.75
CA ASP A 102 15.24 -8.37 -8.73
C ASP A 102 15.32 -9.19 -10.04
N GLY A 103 16.21 -8.80 -10.97
CA GLY A 103 16.40 -9.48 -12.26
C GLY A 103 17.46 -10.60 -12.28
N LYS A 104 18.18 -10.86 -11.18
CA LYS A 104 19.15 -11.97 -11.12
C LYS A 104 18.57 -13.14 -10.34
N GLN A 105 18.07 -14.13 -11.07
CA GLN A 105 17.80 -15.47 -10.56
C GLN A 105 19.02 -15.98 -9.77
N ILE A 106 18.76 -16.43 -8.55
CA ILE A 106 19.66 -17.26 -7.77
C ILE A 106 19.65 -18.64 -8.46
N GLU A 107 20.51 -18.82 -9.45
CA GLU A 107 20.84 -20.17 -9.96
C GLU A 107 21.35 -21.00 -8.79
N PRO A 108 20.78 -22.19 -8.49
CA PRO A 108 21.43 -23.10 -7.56
C PRO A 108 22.73 -23.55 -8.22
N THR A 109 23.86 -23.09 -7.70
CA THR A 109 25.16 -23.68 -7.98
C THR A 109 25.06 -25.17 -7.67
N LYS A 110 24.89 -26.01 -8.69
CA LYS A 110 25.20 -27.42 -8.60
C LYS A 110 26.69 -27.50 -8.25
N LYS A 111 26.97 -27.77 -6.98
CA LYS A 111 28.29 -28.26 -6.58
C LYS A 111 28.56 -29.48 -7.45
N GLY A 112 29.63 -29.38 -8.24
CA GLY A 112 30.21 -30.52 -8.92
C GLY A 112 30.51 -31.61 -7.90
N ASN A 113 30.17 -32.83 -8.29
CA ASN A 113 30.91 -34.01 -7.93
C ASN A 113 30.92 -34.92 -9.15
#